data_AF-A0A2X4THP8-F1
#
_entry.id   AF-A0A2X4THP8-F1
#
_cell.length_a   1.000
_cell.length_b   1.000
_cell.length_c   1.000
_cell.angle_alpha   90.00
_cell.angle_beta   90.00
_cell.angle_gamma   90.00
#
_symmetry.space_group_name_H-M   'P 1'
#
loop_
_entity.id
_entity.type
_entity.pdbx_description
1 polymer ?
#
loop_
_entity_poly.entity_id
_entity_poly.type
_entity_poly.pdbx_seq_one_letter_code
_entity_poly.pdbx_strand_id
1 'polypeptide(L)'
;MSAPEGMALTSGEHLQMTATKNVAMNAGGNFSAGVMGNLTALAGEKLGVFARTGQLILKASEGPVEMQAQNAAMRLFAEKKLTMSSASDISFAGKKRITLVGGGSYLRLEAGKIEYGTTATYIRKVKRTMAAGAATMPVKAVMGGGICLSCLMKAAMNGDTFVVRGES
;
A
#
# COMPACT_ATOMS: atom_id res chain seq x y z
N MET A 1 -11.35 35.34 -14.41
CA MET A 1 -11.97 35.80 -13.15
C MET A 1 -10.84 36.05 -12.16
N SER A 2 -10.82 37.18 -11.46
CA SER A 2 -9.84 37.47 -10.40
C SER A 2 -10.61 38.06 -9.23
N ALA A 3 -10.32 37.58 -8.02
CA ALA A 3 -11.00 38.01 -6.80
C ALA A 3 -9.94 38.21 -5.70
N PRO A 4 -9.51 39.46 -5.44
CA PRO A 4 -8.39 39.75 -4.52
C PRO A 4 -8.61 39.25 -3.09
N GLU A 5 -9.85 39.30 -2.63
CA GLU A 5 -10.26 38.88 -1.28
C GLU A 5 -10.80 37.44 -1.23
N GLY A 6 -10.87 36.73 -2.37
CA GLY A 6 -11.26 35.31 -2.43
C GLY A 6 -12.47 34.99 -3.29
N MET A 7 -12.72 33.69 -3.50
CA MET A 7 -13.83 33.14 -4.29
C MET A 7 -14.39 31.89 -3.59
N ALA A 8 -15.71 31.73 -3.61
CA ALA A 8 -16.38 30.51 -3.14
C ALA A 8 -17.25 29.92 -4.26
N LEU A 9 -17.17 28.61 -4.45
CA LEU A 9 -18.02 27.85 -5.37
C LEU A 9 -18.80 26.83 -4.55
N THR A 10 -20.13 26.91 -4.59
CA THR A 10 -21.03 26.00 -3.88
C THR A 10 -22.11 25.50 -4.84
N SER A 11 -22.61 24.29 -4.61
CA SER A 11 -23.72 23.70 -5.36
C SER A 11 -24.56 22.88 -4.41
N GLY A 12 -25.89 22.91 -4.58
CA GLY A 12 -26.82 22.08 -3.81
C GLY A 12 -26.81 20.62 -4.25
N GLU A 13 -26.36 20.35 -5.48
CA GLU A 13 -26.38 19.02 -6.10
C GLU A 13 -24.97 18.59 -6.49
N HIS A 14 -24.44 19.12 -7.61
CA HIS A 14 -23.19 18.66 -8.20
C HIS A 14 -22.28 19.82 -8.62
N LEU A 15 -20.97 19.59 -8.53
CA LEU A 15 -19.93 20.47 -9.04
C LEU A 15 -18.92 19.61 -9.81
N GLN A 16 -18.72 19.91 -11.10
CA GLN A 16 -17.75 19.22 -11.96
C GLN A 16 -16.73 20.22 -12.47
N MET A 17 -15.45 19.84 -12.41
CA MET A 17 -14.35 20.61 -12.98
C MET A 17 -13.52 19.70 -13.88
N THR A 18 -13.42 20.07 -15.16
CA THR A 18 -12.72 19.29 -16.19
C THR A 18 -11.92 20.20 -17.11
N ALA A 19 -10.80 19.70 -17.64
CA ALA A 19 -9.98 20.41 -18.61
C ALA A 19 -9.42 19.42 -19.64
N THR A 20 -9.36 19.81 -20.92
CA THR A 20 -8.80 18.99 -22.01
C THR A 20 -7.30 18.73 -21.84
N LYS A 21 -6.60 19.64 -21.16
CA LYS A 21 -5.14 19.54 -20.94
C LYS A 21 -4.82 19.33 -19.47
N ASN A 22 -4.88 20.40 -18.68
CA ASN A 22 -4.38 20.38 -17.31
C ASN A 22 -5.32 21.14 -16.36
N VAL A 23 -5.40 20.64 -15.14
CA VAL A 23 -5.92 21.37 -13.97
C VAL A 23 -4.76 21.51 -12.99
N ALA A 24 -4.49 22.73 -12.54
CA ALA A 24 -3.50 23.02 -11.49
C ALA A 24 -4.19 23.70 -10.32
N MET A 25 -3.94 23.19 -9.11
CA MET A 25 -4.41 23.77 -7.85
C MET A 25 -3.21 24.05 -6.96
N ASN A 26 -3.06 25.29 -6.53
CA ASN A 26 -1.94 25.74 -5.73
C ASN A 26 -2.47 26.63 -4.61
N ALA A 27 -1.94 26.46 -3.40
CA ALA A 27 -2.27 27.30 -2.25
C ALA A 27 -0.98 27.81 -1.62
N GLY A 28 -0.93 29.10 -1.26
CA GLY A 28 0.19 29.67 -0.50
C GLY A 28 0.14 29.30 0.99
N GLY A 29 -1.06 29.02 1.51
CA GLY A 29 -1.29 28.52 2.86
C GLY A 29 -1.56 27.01 2.86
N ASN A 30 -2.77 26.64 3.28
CA ASN A 30 -3.18 25.24 3.42
C ASN A 30 -4.13 24.79 2.29
N PHE A 31 -4.10 23.49 1.98
CA PHE A 31 -5.09 22.83 1.13
C PHE A 31 -5.82 21.77 1.97
N SER A 32 -7.15 21.87 2.05
CA SER A 32 -8.01 20.91 2.75
C SER A 32 -9.08 20.36 1.82
N ALA A 33 -9.22 19.04 1.79
CA ALA A 33 -10.28 18.34 1.08
C ALA A 33 -10.97 17.39 2.06
N GLY A 34 -12.28 17.54 2.23
CA GLY A 34 -13.11 16.73 3.11
C GLY A 34 -14.30 16.17 2.36
N VAL A 35 -14.61 14.89 2.59
CA VAL A 35 -15.72 14.19 1.94
C VAL A 35 -16.43 13.34 3.00
N MET A 36 -17.76 13.44 3.09
CA MET A 36 -18.56 12.62 4.00
C MET A 36 -18.80 11.21 3.45
N GLY A 37 -18.89 11.09 2.13
CA GLY A 37 -18.94 9.81 1.41
C GLY A 37 -17.54 9.31 1.04
N ASN A 38 -17.35 8.97 -0.24
CA ASN A 38 -16.11 8.36 -0.72
C ASN A 38 -15.20 9.38 -1.42
N LEU A 39 -13.90 9.33 -1.12
CA LEU A 39 -12.87 10.02 -1.89
C LEU A 39 -12.11 8.99 -2.73
N THR A 40 -12.11 9.19 -4.05
CA THR A 40 -11.38 8.33 -5.00
C THR A 40 -10.42 9.18 -5.84
N ALA A 41 -9.15 8.79 -5.90
CA ALA A 41 -8.13 9.46 -6.70
C ALA A 41 -7.51 8.47 -7.68
N LEU A 42 -7.65 8.75 -8.97
CA LEU A 42 -7.25 7.85 -10.07
C LEU A 42 -6.32 8.60 -11.01
N ALA A 43 -5.27 7.92 -11.45
CA ALA A 43 -4.31 8.45 -12.41
C ALA A 43 -4.01 7.38 -13.47
N GLY A 44 -3.93 7.79 -14.74
CA GLY A 44 -3.63 6.88 -15.85
C GLY A 44 -2.19 6.34 -15.83
N GLU A 45 -1.25 7.14 -15.32
CA GLU A 45 0.17 6.78 -15.31
C GLU A 45 0.79 6.77 -13.91
N LYS A 46 0.64 7.88 -13.17
CA LYS A 46 1.30 8.05 -11.87
C LYS A 46 0.46 8.89 -10.91
N LEU A 47 0.35 8.39 -9.69
CA LEU A 47 -0.08 9.17 -8.53
C LEU A 47 1.13 9.37 -7.60
N GLY A 48 1.41 10.61 -7.22
CA GLY A 48 2.53 10.95 -6.34
C GLY A 48 2.06 11.75 -5.14
N VAL A 49 2.54 11.39 -3.95
CA VAL A 49 2.29 12.12 -2.71
C VAL A 49 3.64 12.41 -2.05
N PHE A 50 3.86 13.66 -1.67
CA PHE A 50 5.16 14.10 -1.15
C PHE A 50 4.99 15.18 -0.08
N ALA A 51 5.72 15.04 1.03
CA ALA A 51 5.83 16.04 2.08
C ALA A 51 7.32 16.39 2.27
N ARG A 52 7.66 17.69 2.27
CA ARG A 52 9.06 18.15 2.30
C ARG A 52 9.66 18.17 3.71
N THR A 53 9.02 18.90 4.62
CA THR A 53 9.52 19.14 5.99
C THR A 53 8.67 18.47 7.07
N GLY A 54 7.37 18.31 6.79
CA GLY A 54 6.41 17.68 7.69
C GLY A 54 6.36 16.16 7.54
N GLN A 55 5.31 15.58 8.12
CA GLN A 55 5.05 14.14 8.10
C GLN A 55 3.99 13.79 7.07
N LEU A 56 4.15 12.64 6.42
CA LEU A 56 3.07 12.01 5.65
C LEU A 56 2.35 11.01 6.56
N ILE A 57 1.03 11.17 6.72
CA ILE A 57 0.21 10.33 7.58
C ILE A 57 -0.92 9.73 6.76
N LEU A 58 -1.04 8.40 6.78
CA LEU A 58 -2.14 7.64 6.18
C LEU A 58 -2.79 6.82 7.30
N LYS A 59 -4.07 7.07 7.59
CA LYS A 59 -4.82 6.45 8.68
C LYS A 59 -6.22 6.05 8.21
N ALA A 60 -6.67 4.89 8.67
CA ALA A 60 -8.06 4.45 8.61
C ALA A 60 -8.52 4.19 10.04
N SER A 61 -9.76 4.56 10.37
CA SER A 61 -10.31 4.41 11.73
C SER A 61 -10.86 3.01 11.96
N GLU A 62 -11.77 2.58 11.10
CA GLU A 62 -12.51 1.31 11.24
C GLU A 62 -12.12 0.30 10.15
N GLY A 63 -11.94 0.78 8.92
CA GLY A 63 -11.64 -0.05 7.76
C GLY A 63 -10.15 -0.43 7.65
N PRO A 64 -9.84 -1.47 6.85
CA PRO A 64 -8.47 -1.88 6.58
C PRO A 64 -7.74 -0.86 5.70
N VAL A 65 -6.40 -0.86 5.80
CA VAL A 65 -5.52 -0.20 4.83
C VAL A 65 -4.95 -1.26 3.91
N GLU A 66 -5.24 -1.15 2.62
CA GLU A 66 -4.70 -2.05 1.59
C GLU A 66 -3.71 -1.31 0.69
N MET A 67 -2.55 -1.92 0.48
CA MET A 67 -1.53 -1.44 -0.46
C MET A 67 -1.15 -2.61 -1.36
N GLN A 68 -1.24 -2.44 -2.68
CA GLN A 68 -0.99 -3.51 -3.64
C GLN A 68 -0.22 -2.99 -4.85
N ALA A 69 0.74 -3.78 -5.32
CA ALA A 69 1.41 -3.60 -6.61
C ALA A 69 1.16 -4.87 -7.45
N GLN A 70 0.23 -4.80 -8.39
CA GLN A 70 -0.31 -6.01 -9.05
C GLN A 70 0.66 -6.62 -10.07
N ASN A 71 1.40 -5.77 -10.78
CA ASN A 71 2.28 -6.18 -11.89
C ASN A 71 3.74 -5.76 -11.67
N ALA A 72 4.07 -5.21 -10.51
CA ALA A 72 5.38 -4.64 -10.21
C ALA A 72 5.75 -4.83 -8.74
N ALA A 73 6.97 -4.43 -8.37
CA ALA A 73 7.46 -4.55 -7.00
C ALA A 73 6.91 -3.44 -6.09
N MET A 74 6.66 -3.78 -4.82
CA MET A 74 6.47 -2.81 -3.74
C MET A 74 7.80 -2.60 -3.00
N ARG A 75 8.13 -1.34 -2.70
CA ARG A 75 9.36 -0.97 -1.97
C ARG A 75 9.01 -0.05 -0.81
N LEU A 76 9.42 -0.44 0.39
CA LEU A 76 9.33 0.36 1.60
C LEU A 76 10.75 0.64 2.08
N PHE A 77 11.09 1.92 2.21
CA PHE A 77 12.42 2.34 2.63
C PHE A 77 12.31 3.46 3.65
N ALA A 78 13.12 3.39 4.69
CA ALA A 78 13.31 4.44 5.66
C ALA A 78 14.82 4.57 5.92
N GLU A 79 15.35 5.80 5.87
CA GLU A 79 16.75 6.07 6.18
C GLU A 79 17.07 5.78 7.65
N LYS A 80 16.11 6.03 8.53
CA LYS A 80 16.20 5.75 9.97
C LYS A 80 15.52 4.41 10.28
N LYS A 81 14.57 4.42 11.22
CA LYS A 81 13.90 3.21 11.70
C LYS A 81 12.62 2.94 10.87
N LEU A 82 12.49 1.70 10.40
CA LEU A 82 11.21 1.14 9.94
C LEU A 82 10.61 0.29 11.06
N THR A 83 9.36 0.55 11.45
CA THR A 83 8.64 -0.24 12.47
C THR A 83 7.37 -0.81 11.88
N MET A 84 7.18 -2.12 12.04
CA MET A 84 5.95 -2.82 11.70
C MET A 84 5.47 -3.55 12.95
N SER A 85 4.24 -3.28 13.38
CA SER A 85 3.67 -3.83 14.61
C SER A 85 2.17 -4.09 14.42
N SER A 86 1.70 -5.18 15.03
CA SER A 86 0.29 -5.56 15.10
C SER A 86 -0.06 -5.84 16.56
N ALA A 87 -1.27 -5.49 16.97
CA ALA A 87 -1.82 -5.91 18.27
C ALA A 87 -2.26 -7.39 18.27
N SER A 88 -2.32 -8.00 17.09
CA SER A 88 -2.61 -9.42 16.88
C SER A 88 -1.46 -10.03 16.06
N ASP A 89 -1.76 -10.68 14.93
CA ASP A 89 -0.74 -11.37 14.15
C ASP A 89 -0.07 -10.48 13.10
N ILE A 90 1.18 -10.81 12.77
CA ILE A 90 1.89 -10.32 11.58
C ILE A 90 2.24 -11.54 10.74
N SER A 91 1.86 -11.52 9.46
CA SER A 91 2.19 -12.59 8.51
C SER A 91 3.04 -12.06 7.36
N PHE A 92 4.09 -12.82 7.04
CA PHE A 92 4.88 -12.62 5.82
C PHE A 92 4.75 -13.89 4.99
N ALA A 93 4.22 -13.74 3.77
CA ALA A 93 3.95 -14.85 2.87
C ALA A 93 4.61 -14.59 1.52
N GLY A 94 5.48 -15.50 1.08
CA GLY A 94 6.17 -15.41 -0.19
C GLY A 94 6.08 -16.74 -0.94
N LYS A 95 5.60 -16.71 -2.19
CA LYS A 95 5.45 -17.93 -3.01
C LYS A 95 6.80 -18.61 -3.30
N LYS A 96 7.86 -17.81 -3.50
CA LYS A 96 9.21 -18.30 -3.86
C LYS A 96 10.16 -18.32 -2.67
N ARG A 97 10.28 -17.19 -1.97
CA ARG A 97 11.26 -16.99 -0.90
C ARG A 97 10.85 -15.84 0.02
N ILE A 98 11.22 -15.93 1.30
CA ILE A 98 11.31 -14.80 2.23
C ILE A 98 12.74 -14.72 2.75
N THR A 99 13.35 -13.55 2.74
CA THR A 99 14.71 -13.31 3.26
C THR A 99 14.69 -12.15 4.25
N LEU A 100 15.23 -12.38 5.44
CA LEU A 100 15.49 -11.35 6.45
C LEU A 100 17.01 -11.24 6.60
N VAL A 101 17.56 -10.04 6.48
CA VAL A 101 19.00 -9.78 6.57
C VAL A 101 19.24 -8.64 7.55
N GLY A 102 20.23 -8.79 8.43
CA GLY A 102 20.63 -7.76 9.37
C GLY A 102 22.05 -7.97 9.88
N GLY A 103 22.89 -6.93 9.82
CA GLY A 103 24.26 -6.97 10.35
C GLY A 103 25.14 -8.10 9.80
N GLY A 104 24.91 -8.54 8.55
CA GLY A 104 25.62 -9.66 7.93
C GLY A 104 25.06 -11.05 8.26
N SER A 105 24.10 -11.16 9.18
CA SER A 105 23.36 -12.40 9.46
C SER A 105 22.05 -12.45 8.66
N TYR A 106 21.52 -13.64 8.43
CA TYR A 106 20.28 -13.81 7.66
C TYR A 106 19.41 -14.99 8.12
N LEU A 107 18.12 -14.91 7.76
CA LEU A 107 17.15 -16.00 7.77
C LEU A 107 16.47 -16.06 6.41
N ARG A 108 16.42 -17.24 5.80
CA ARG A 108 15.87 -17.50 4.48
C ARG A 108 14.89 -18.67 4.54
N LEU A 109 13.68 -18.42 4.05
CA LEU A 109 12.59 -19.40 3.93
C LEU A 109 12.36 -19.69 2.45
N GLU A 110 12.48 -20.95 2.05
CA GLU A 110 12.32 -21.44 0.67
C GLU A 110 11.49 -22.72 0.64
N ALA A 111 11.11 -23.16 -0.56
CA ALA A 111 10.38 -24.41 -0.75
C ALA A 111 11.16 -25.60 -0.13
N GLY A 112 10.62 -26.15 0.96
CA GLY A 112 11.19 -27.30 1.68
C GLY A 112 12.46 -27.00 2.47
N LYS A 113 12.86 -25.73 2.63
CA LYS A 113 14.13 -25.37 3.29
C LYS A 113 14.01 -24.12 4.15
N ILE A 114 14.54 -24.21 5.37
CA ILE A 114 14.78 -23.08 6.26
C ILE A 114 16.28 -22.98 6.46
N GLU A 115 16.86 -21.82 6.17
CA GLU A 115 18.29 -21.57 6.29
C GLU A 115 18.53 -20.30 7.10
N TYR A 116 19.37 -20.36 8.11
CA TYR A 116 19.85 -19.21 8.85
C TYR A 116 21.37 -19.27 8.94
N GLY A 117 22.03 -18.13 8.78
CA GLY A 117 23.48 -18.05 8.75
C GLY A 117 24.00 -16.82 9.48
N THR A 118 25.13 -17.00 10.17
CA THR A 118 25.90 -15.94 10.84
C THR A 118 27.38 -16.31 10.85
N THR A 119 28.27 -15.33 10.83
CA THR A 119 29.73 -15.54 10.89
C THR A 119 30.27 -15.59 12.33
N ALA A 120 29.46 -15.16 13.29
CA ALA A 120 29.83 -15.08 14.70
C ALA A 120 29.00 -16.09 15.51
N THR A 121 28.48 -15.67 16.66
CA THR A 121 27.80 -16.55 17.61
C THR A 121 26.31 -16.68 17.32
N TYR A 122 25.81 -17.92 17.24
CA TYR A 122 24.38 -18.23 17.31
C TYR A 122 23.98 -18.59 18.74
N ILE A 123 23.10 -17.80 19.36
CA ILE A 123 22.63 -18.04 20.73
C ILE A 123 21.14 -18.40 20.72
N ARG A 124 20.81 -19.59 21.24
CA ARG A 124 19.42 -20.04 21.41
C ARG A 124 19.09 -20.24 22.89
N LYS A 125 18.32 -19.31 23.46
CA LYS A 125 17.88 -19.36 24.87
C LYS A 125 16.44 -19.85 24.96
N VAL A 126 16.24 -21.14 25.24
CA VAL A 126 14.90 -21.76 25.30
C VAL A 126 14.82 -22.78 26.44
N LYS A 127 13.63 -22.95 27.04
CA LYS A 127 13.39 -23.98 28.08
C LYS A 127 13.38 -25.40 27.53
N ARG A 128 12.85 -25.60 26.31
CA ARG A 128 12.75 -26.92 25.65
C ARG A 128 12.87 -26.78 24.14
N THR A 129 13.43 -27.81 23.52
CA THR A 129 13.46 -28.00 22.07
C THR A 129 12.71 -29.27 21.75
N MET A 130 11.85 -29.23 20.73
CA MET A 130 11.14 -30.40 20.23
C MET A 130 11.44 -30.55 18.75
N ALA A 131 11.77 -31.77 18.34
CA ALA A 131 11.76 -32.19 16.95
C ALA A 131 10.42 -32.92 16.70
N ALA A 132 9.71 -32.53 15.66
CA ALA A 132 8.43 -33.13 15.26
C ALA A 132 8.52 -33.63 13.82
N GLY A 133 7.50 -34.37 13.37
CA GLY A 133 7.39 -34.78 11.97
C GLY A 133 7.29 -33.58 11.02
N ALA A 134 7.54 -33.82 9.74
CA ALA A 134 7.39 -32.80 8.71
C ALA A 134 5.93 -32.30 8.64
N ALA A 135 5.76 -31.00 8.43
CA ALA A 135 4.47 -30.36 8.25
C ALA A 135 4.57 -29.30 7.13
N THR A 136 3.43 -28.95 6.54
CA THR A 136 3.34 -27.92 5.50
C THR A 136 2.19 -26.97 5.80
N MET A 137 2.38 -25.69 5.46
CA MET A 137 1.32 -24.69 5.46
C MET A 137 1.23 -24.11 4.05
N PRO A 138 0.05 -24.18 3.39
CA PRO A 138 -0.09 -23.62 2.07
C PRO A 138 0.03 -22.10 2.12
N VAL A 139 0.92 -21.55 1.30
CA VAL A 139 0.96 -20.10 1.06
C VAL A 139 -0.31 -19.73 0.31
N LYS A 140 -1.32 -19.20 1.01
CA LYS A 140 -2.49 -18.64 0.37
C LYS A 140 -2.03 -17.38 -0.35
N ALA A 141 -1.82 -17.48 -1.65
CA ALA A 141 -1.50 -16.32 -2.46
C ALA A 141 -2.66 -15.32 -2.31
N VAL A 142 -2.40 -14.14 -1.75
CA VAL A 142 -3.29 -12.98 -1.91
C VAL A 142 -3.10 -12.50 -3.34
N MET A 143 -3.49 -13.33 -4.29
CA MET A 143 -3.66 -12.93 -5.68
C MET A 143 -5.00 -12.21 -5.73
N GLY A 144 -4.96 -10.90 -5.50
CA GLY A 144 -5.89 -10.01 -6.19
C GLY A 144 -5.63 -10.21 -7.68
N GLY A 145 -6.23 -11.25 -8.27
CA GLY A 145 -6.13 -11.54 -9.70
C GLY A 145 -6.37 -10.28 -10.49
N GLY A 146 -5.49 -10.06 -11.47
CA GLY A 146 -5.19 -8.74 -12.03
C GLY A 146 -6.44 -7.95 -12.37
N ILE A 147 -6.46 -6.69 -11.93
CA ILE A 147 -7.45 -5.75 -12.38
C ILE A 147 -7.01 -5.29 -13.77
N CYS A 148 -7.89 -5.41 -14.76
CA CYS A 148 -7.55 -4.99 -16.11
C CYS A 148 -7.52 -3.45 -16.20
N LEU A 149 -6.55 -2.87 -16.93
CA LEU A 149 -6.39 -1.42 -17.01
C LEU A 149 -7.65 -0.73 -17.59
N SER A 150 -8.30 -1.38 -18.56
CA SER A 150 -9.59 -0.95 -19.10
C SER A 150 -10.72 -1.05 -18.07
N CYS A 151 -10.70 -2.03 -17.17
CA CYS A 151 -11.66 -2.17 -16.07
C CYS A 151 -11.51 -1.01 -15.10
N LEU A 152 -10.26 -0.66 -14.75
CA LEU A 152 -9.95 0.46 -13.86
C LEU A 152 -10.39 1.80 -14.47
N MET A 153 -10.11 2.02 -15.75
CA MET A 153 -10.55 3.23 -16.46
C MET A 153 -12.07 3.30 -16.63
N LYS A 154 -12.73 2.17 -16.91
CA LYS A 154 -14.19 2.13 -17.06
C LYS A 154 -14.89 2.39 -15.72
N ALA A 155 -14.39 1.82 -14.63
CA ALA A 155 -14.88 2.12 -13.28
C ALA A 155 -14.65 3.60 -12.91
N ALA A 156 -13.48 4.16 -13.27
CA ALA A 156 -13.17 5.58 -13.08
C ALA A 156 -14.16 6.51 -13.81
N MET A 157 -14.50 6.16 -15.06
CA MET A 157 -15.42 6.93 -15.88
C MET A 157 -16.87 6.79 -15.44
N ASN A 158 -17.25 5.63 -14.89
CA ASN A 158 -18.61 5.34 -14.45
C ASN A 158 -18.88 5.70 -12.99
N GLY A 159 -17.86 6.07 -12.22
CA GLY A 159 -17.99 6.34 -10.78
C GLY A 159 -18.17 5.07 -9.94
N ASP A 160 -17.80 3.91 -10.48
CA ASP A 160 -17.93 2.63 -9.78
C ASP A 160 -16.84 2.52 -8.69
N THR A 161 -17.26 2.22 -7.46
CA THR A 161 -16.36 2.04 -6.30
C THR A 161 -15.67 0.68 -6.27
N PHE A 162 -16.05 -0.23 -7.17
CA PHE A 162 -15.49 -1.57 -7.30
C PHE A 162 -15.14 -1.86 -8.77
N VAL A 163 -13.92 -2.36 -8.99
CA VAL A 163 -13.50 -2.76 -10.33
C VAL A 163 -13.80 -4.24 -10.52
N VAL A 164 -14.86 -4.54 -11.27
CA VAL A 164 -15.21 -5.92 -11.63
C VAL A 164 -14.11 -6.50 -12.51
N ARG A 165 -13.62 -7.69 -12.18
CA ARG A 165 -12.69 -8.43 -13.05
C ARG A 165 -13.34 -8.63 -14.41
N GLY A 166 -12.66 -8.23 -15.47
CA GLY A 166 -13.04 -8.63 -16.82
C GLY A 166 -12.91 -10.15 -16.95
N GLU A 167 -14.01 -10.84 -17.17
CA GLU A 167 -13.97 -12.17 -17.76
C GLU A 167 -13.31 -12.03 -19.13
N SER A 168 -12.29 -12.85 -19.38
CA SER A 168 -11.67 -13.00 -20.70
C SER A 168 -12.58 -13.84 -21.57
#